data_AF-A2FFB7-F1
#
_entry.id   AF-A2FFB7-F1
#
_cell.length_a   1.000
_cell.length_b   1.000
_cell.length_c   1.000
_cell.angle_alpha   90.00
_cell.angle_beta   90.00
_cell.angle_gamma   90.00
#
_symmetry.space_group_name_H-M   'P 1'
#
loop_
_entity.id
_entity.type
_entity.pdbx_description
1 polymer ?
#
loop_
_entity_poly.entity_id
_entity_poly.type
_entity_poly.pdbx_seq_one_letter_code
_entity_poly.pdbx_strand_id
1 'polypeptide(L)'
;MISFLFSFTQSSANKDGIFKKIYSKHNIIFDVSGSSQQYINGTKQTTKPEYAIYPWDKTYDWCSNCAKKQDEHPYITFSVAKKNFKFNSYFLRCGCCYDAGCCCEESGYCFDCCLYSWSVLISDDNKTWTEIHKIKDDSMRICNEKTYNLDKSYEAKYVRVTQNEACPGYKPCISINKFEIFGDVIDDNMRQEEDDNFVSFHDVYEDVSIIGHISKNSNPKYN
;
A
#
# COMPACT_ATOMS: atom_id res chain seq x y z
N MET A 1 34.25 39.50 -9.70
CA MET A 1 32.94 38.97 -10.14
C MET A 1 32.52 37.92 -9.14
N ILE A 2 31.56 38.24 -8.27
CA ILE A 2 31.07 37.32 -7.23
C ILE A 2 29.96 36.49 -7.88
N SER A 3 30.26 35.21 -8.11
CA SER A 3 29.30 34.24 -8.65
C SER A 3 28.37 33.78 -7.54
N PHE A 4 27.11 34.23 -7.57
CA PHE A 4 26.05 33.72 -6.72
C PHE A 4 25.56 32.39 -7.30
N LEU A 5 26.02 31.27 -6.73
CA LEU A 5 25.43 29.96 -6.94
C LEU A 5 24.11 29.89 -6.15
N PHE A 6 22.99 30.15 -6.84
CA PHE A 6 21.67 29.83 -6.33
C PHE A 6 21.52 28.30 -6.27
N SER A 7 21.68 27.73 -5.07
CA SER A 7 21.24 26.36 -4.80
C SER A 7 19.73 26.36 -4.75
N PHE A 8 19.09 25.82 -5.79
CA PHE A 8 17.69 25.43 -5.73
C PHE A 8 17.56 24.28 -4.73
N THR A 9 17.11 24.60 -3.52
CA THR A 9 16.58 23.60 -2.61
C THR A 9 15.25 23.13 -3.17
N GLN A 10 15.27 21.98 -3.83
CA GLN A 10 14.05 21.29 -4.23
C GLN A 10 13.37 20.84 -2.94
N SER A 11 12.45 21.68 -2.44
CA SER A 11 11.54 21.31 -1.37
C SER A 11 10.79 20.09 -1.86
N SER A 12 11.14 18.92 -1.31
CA SER A 12 10.34 17.71 -1.45
C SER A 12 8.99 18.04 -0.84
N ALA A 13 8.03 18.42 -1.68
CA ALA A 13 6.64 18.55 -1.28
C ALA A 13 6.27 17.21 -0.67
N ASN A 14 6.02 17.21 0.64
CA ASN A 14 5.73 16.02 1.43
C ASN A 14 4.54 15.31 0.76
N LYS A 15 4.81 14.24 0.01
CA LYS A 15 3.78 13.59 -0.82
C LYS A 15 2.86 12.84 0.13
N ASP A 16 1.68 13.41 0.36
CA ASP A 16 0.64 12.74 1.14
C ASP A 16 0.38 11.35 0.56
N GLY A 17 0.34 10.34 1.42
CA GLY A 17 0.00 8.99 1.02
C GLY A 17 -1.51 8.82 0.81
N ILE A 18 -1.88 7.66 0.28
CA ILE A 18 -3.25 7.34 -0.12
C ILE A 18 -4.22 7.46 1.05
N PHE A 19 -3.88 6.89 2.21
CA PHE A 19 -4.81 6.88 3.34
C PHE A 19 -5.03 8.29 3.85
N LYS A 20 -3.99 9.11 4.00
CA LYS A 20 -4.15 10.52 4.34
C LYS A 20 -5.04 11.27 3.35
N LYS A 21 -4.90 11.05 2.04
CA LYS A 21 -5.73 11.68 0.99
C LYS A 21 -7.21 11.31 1.08
N ILE A 22 -7.54 10.07 1.48
CA ILE A 22 -8.92 9.55 1.43
C ILE A 22 -9.57 9.36 2.81
N TYR A 23 -8.84 9.60 3.89
CA TYR A 23 -9.28 9.34 5.26
C TYR A 23 -10.65 9.98 5.57
N SER A 24 -10.86 11.24 5.17
CA SER A 24 -12.11 11.97 5.40
C SER A 24 -13.33 11.41 4.64
N LYS A 25 -13.11 10.53 3.65
CA LYS A 25 -14.19 9.92 2.85
C LYS A 25 -14.79 8.69 3.52
N HIS A 26 -14.21 8.19 4.61
CA HIS A 26 -14.72 7.07 5.42
C HIS A 26 -15.07 5.81 4.59
N ASN A 27 -14.29 5.53 3.54
CA ASN A 27 -14.54 4.45 2.58
C ASN A 27 -13.45 3.36 2.60
N ILE A 28 -12.57 3.39 3.59
CA ILE A 28 -11.54 2.38 3.83
C ILE A 28 -12.16 1.25 4.64
N ILE A 29 -12.00 0.03 4.17
CA ILE A 29 -12.51 -1.20 4.77
C ILE A 29 -11.32 -1.96 5.34
N PHE A 30 -11.48 -2.48 6.55
CA PHE A 30 -10.45 -3.24 7.27
C PHE A 30 -10.90 -4.69 7.47
N ASP A 31 -9.97 -5.62 7.26
CA ASP A 31 -10.08 -7.02 7.68
C ASP A 31 -8.82 -7.39 8.47
N VAL A 32 -8.99 -7.84 9.72
CA VAL A 32 -7.89 -8.05 10.67
C VAL A 32 -7.98 -9.44 11.30
N SER A 33 -6.84 -9.99 11.71
CA SER A 33 -6.80 -11.25 12.48
C SER A 33 -7.46 -11.15 13.86
N GLY A 34 -7.70 -9.93 14.32
CA GLY A 34 -8.31 -9.60 15.61
C GLY A 34 -7.71 -8.30 16.15
N SER A 35 -8.28 -7.79 17.25
CA SER A 35 -7.74 -6.65 17.98
C SER A 35 -7.50 -7.03 19.43
N SER A 36 -6.42 -6.52 20.02
CA SER A 36 -6.20 -6.53 21.47
C SER A 36 -6.41 -5.14 22.06
N GLN A 37 -6.19 -5.01 23.37
CA GLN A 37 -6.48 -3.80 24.11
C GLN A 37 -5.23 -2.94 24.30
N GLN A 38 -5.40 -1.64 24.54
CA GLN A 38 -4.35 -0.72 24.94
C GLN A 38 -4.91 0.26 25.98
N TYR A 39 -4.08 0.86 26.83
CA TYR A 39 -4.53 2.00 27.62
C TYR A 39 -4.59 3.25 26.74
N ILE A 40 -5.81 3.74 26.50
CA ILE A 40 -6.10 4.93 25.72
C ILE A 40 -6.85 5.90 26.64
N ASN A 41 -6.30 7.10 26.82
CA ASN A 41 -6.87 8.12 27.72
C ASN A 41 -7.15 7.60 29.15
N GLY A 42 -6.21 6.81 29.70
CA GLY A 42 -6.28 6.29 31.07
C GLY A 42 -7.19 5.07 31.28
N THR A 43 -7.85 4.57 30.23
CA THR A 43 -8.70 3.38 30.31
C THR A 43 -8.25 2.32 29.32
N LYS A 44 -8.41 1.05 29.68
CA LYS A 44 -8.09 -0.08 28.82
C LYS A 44 -9.20 -0.27 27.79
N GLN A 45 -8.88 -0.11 26.51
CA GLN A 45 -9.85 -0.11 25.41
C GLN A 45 -9.38 -1.05 24.30
N THR A 46 -10.32 -1.73 23.64
CA THR A 46 -10.05 -2.49 22.42
C THR A 46 -9.58 -1.54 21.32
N THR A 47 -8.40 -1.83 20.77
CA THR A 47 -7.84 -1.01 19.69
C THR A 47 -8.61 -1.22 18.38
N LYS A 48 -8.72 -0.17 17.58
CA LYS A 48 -9.45 -0.21 16.32
C LYS A 48 -8.48 -0.27 15.13
N PRO A 49 -8.76 -1.07 14.08
CA PRO A 49 -7.90 -1.16 12.90
C PRO A 49 -7.62 0.19 12.23
N GLU A 50 -8.60 1.09 12.23
CA GLU A 50 -8.49 2.45 11.72
C GLU A 50 -7.36 3.26 12.37
N TYR A 51 -6.95 2.94 13.61
CA TYR A 51 -5.83 3.59 14.28
C TYR A 51 -4.54 3.43 13.48
N ALA A 52 -4.36 2.31 12.77
CA ALA A 52 -3.19 2.09 11.94
C ALA A 52 -3.00 3.14 10.82
N ILE A 53 -4.03 3.90 10.45
CA ILE A 53 -3.97 4.84 9.31
C ILE A 53 -4.36 6.28 9.65
N TYR A 54 -4.53 6.61 10.94
CA TYR A 54 -4.90 7.98 11.33
C TYR A 54 -3.86 8.99 10.79
N PRO A 55 -4.32 10.09 10.14
CA PRO A 55 -3.41 11.02 9.47
C PRO A 55 -2.65 11.93 10.45
N TRP A 56 -3.08 12.03 11.70
CA TRP A 56 -2.43 12.77 12.78
C TRP A 56 -1.53 11.88 13.65
N ASP A 57 -0.61 12.51 14.38
CA ASP A 57 0.19 11.82 15.39
C ASP A 57 -0.63 11.51 16.63
N LYS A 58 -0.36 10.35 17.23
CA LYS A 58 -1.15 9.79 18.33
C LYS A 58 -0.29 8.87 19.18
N THR A 59 -0.75 8.68 20.41
CA THR A 59 -0.06 7.86 21.42
C THR A 59 -0.61 6.45 21.58
N TYR A 60 -1.47 6.02 20.65
CA TYR A 60 -2.11 4.72 20.65
C TYR A 60 -1.99 4.07 19.28
N ASP A 61 -2.03 2.75 19.26
CA ASP A 61 -1.73 1.91 18.12
C ASP A 61 -2.94 1.04 17.78
N TRP A 62 -2.96 0.50 16.56
CA TRP A 62 -3.71 -0.74 16.38
C TRP A 62 -2.86 -1.91 16.85
N CYS A 63 -3.40 -2.71 17.76
CA CYS A 63 -2.79 -3.93 18.26
C CYS A 63 -3.59 -5.13 17.78
N SER A 64 -2.95 -6.10 17.11
CA SER A 64 -3.60 -7.36 16.76
C SER A 64 -3.97 -8.15 18.02
N ASN A 65 -4.81 -9.16 17.88
CA ASN A 65 -4.85 -10.25 18.86
C ASN A 65 -3.45 -10.87 18.98
N CYS A 66 -3.08 -11.35 20.17
CA CYS A 66 -1.88 -12.18 20.26
C CYS A 66 -2.23 -13.64 20.06
N ALA A 67 -1.39 -14.25 19.24
CA ALA A 67 -1.52 -15.62 18.84
C ALA A 67 -1.36 -16.58 20.02
N LYS A 68 -2.08 -17.70 19.95
CA LYS A 68 -1.95 -18.80 20.92
C LYS A 68 -0.79 -19.70 20.58
N LYS A 69 -0.46 -19.79 19.29
CA LYS A 69 0.60 -20.64 18.74
C LYS A 69 1.62 -19.80 17.97
N GLN A 70 2.82 -20.35 17.77
CA GLN A 70 3.91 -19.66 17.08
C GLN A 70 3.75 -19.64 15.56
N ASP A 71 2.89 -20.49 15.00
CA ASP A 71 2.57 -20.61 13.57
C ASP A 71 1.37 -19.76 13.14
N GLU A 72 0.77 -19.00 14.05
CA GLU A 72 -0.27 -18.04 13.71
C GLU A 72 0.37 -16.73 13.23
N HIS A 73 -0.20 -16.17 12.15
CA HIS A 73 0.33 -14.99 11.47
C HIS A 73 -0.69 -13.85 11.54
N PRO A 74 -0.61 -12.97 12.56
CA PRO A 74 -1.46 -11.80 12.67
C PRO A 74 -1.36 -10.91 11.42
N TYR A 75 -2.46 -10.25 11.06
CA TYR A 75 -2.52 -9.42 9.86
C TYR A 75 -3.50 -8.27 9.97
N ILE A 76 -3.30 -7.27 9.12
CA ILE A 76 -4.28 -6.24 8.77
C ILE A 76 -4.36 -6.10 7.26
N THR A 77 -5.58 -6.05 6.74
CA THR A 77 -5.91 -5.86 5.34
C THR A 77 -6.66 -4.56 5.16
N PHE A 78 -6.28 -3.80 4.14
CA PHE A 78 -6.91 -2.55 3.73
C PHE A 78 -7.52 -2.73 2.35
N SER A 79 -8.71 -2.17 2.14
CA SER A 79 -9.33 -2.00 0.83
C SER A 79 -10.13 -0.71 0.78
N VAL A 80 -10.45 -0.24 -0.42
CA VAL A 80 -11.29 0.93 -0.63
C VAL A 80 -12.48 0.53 -1.49
N ALA A 81 -13.70 0.88 -1.06
CA ALA A 81 -14.90 0.48 -1.77
C ALA A 81 -14.87 0.93 -3.25
N LYS A 82 -15.01 -0.04 -4.17
CA LYS A 82 -15.04 0.14 -5.64
C LYS A 82 -13.77 0.79 -6.23
N LYS A 83 -12.63 0.62 -5.58
CA LYS A 83 -11.37 1.20 -6.05
C LYS A 83 -10.21 0.24 -5.83
N ASN A 84 -9.18 0.41 -6.66
CA ASN A 84 -7.91 -0.30 -6.53
C ASN A 84 -6.82 0.67 -6.09
N PHE A 85 -5.86 0.18 -5.32
CA PHE A 85 -4.64 0.91 -5.01
C PHE A 85 -3.66 0.79 -6.17
N LYS A 86 -2.97 1.88 -6.50
CA LYS A 86 -1.80 1.88 -7.37
C LYS A 86 -0.65 2.58 -6.66
N PHE A 87 0.39 1.82 -6.26
CA PHE A 87 1.43 2.32 -5.37
C PHE A 87 2.78 1.66 -5.63
N ASN A 88 3.87 2.32 -5.23
CA ASN A 88 5.24 1.83 -5.44
C ASN A 88 6.12 1.93 -4.19
N SER A 89 5.55 2.37 -3.07
CA SER A 89 6.25 2.49 -1.80
C SER A 89 5.25 2.56 -0.65
N TYR A 90 5.71 2.28 0.55
CA TYR A 90 4.92 2.38 1.77
C TYR A 90 5.76 2.88 2.93
N PHE A 91 5.10 3.50 3.89
CA PHE A 91 5.64 3.90 5.18
C PHE A 91 5.00 3.05 6.28
N LEU A 92 5.81 2.67 7.25
CA LEU A 92 5.40 1.89 8.41
C LEU A 92 6.07 2.45 9.64
N ARG A 93 5.27 2.76 10.67
CA ARG A 93 5.68 3.06 12.04
C ARG A 93 5.13 1.96 12.95
N CYS A 94 6.04 1.22 13.56
CA CYS A 94 5.71 0.18 14.52
C CYS A 94 5.14 0.81 15.79
N GLY A 95 4.20 0.11 16.43
CA GLY A 95 3.58 0.58 17.65
C GLY A 95 4.38 0.22 18.91
N CYS A 96 3.69 0.20 20.05
CA CYS A 96 4.27 0.05 21.39
C CYS A 96 5.31 1.12 21.71
N CYS A 97 5.07 2.35 21.26
CA CYS A 97 5.91 3.52 21.51
C CYS A 97 5.82 4.09 22.92
N TYR A 98 4.79 3.70 23.67
CA TYR A 98 4.38 4.37 24.90
C TYR A 98 4.15 3.35 26.01
N ASP A 99 4.10 3.81 27.25
CA ASP A 99 4.14 3.01 28.50
C ASP A 99 3.03 1.95 28.65
N ALA A 100 2.06 1.93 27.73
CA ALA A 100 0.98 0.97 27.69
C ALA A 100 1.00 0.21 26.35
N GLY A 101 1.92 -0.76 26.23
CA GLY A 101 1.95 -1.70 25.10
C GLY A 101 0.62 -2.44 24.89
N CYS A 102 0.62 -3.41 23.97
CA CYS A 102 -0.60 -4.15 23.65
C CYS A 102 -0.96 -5.14 24.77
N CYS A 103 -2.23 -5.23 25.11
CA CYS A 103 -2.74 -6.04 26.22
C CYS A 103 -3.67 -7.13 25.69
N CYS A 104 -3.26 -8.39 25.84
CA CYS A 104 -4.14 -9.51 25.55
C CYS A 104 -5.04 -9.84 26.72
N GLU A 105 -6.29 -10.16 26.41
CA GLU A 105 -7.31 -10.48 27.40
C GLU A 105 -6.98 -11.77 28.16
N GLU A 106 -6.41 -12.77 27.48
CA GLU A 106 -6.14 -14.09 28.07
C GLU A 106 -4.98 -14.11 29.07
N SER A 107 -4.04 -13.17 28.96
CA SER A 107 -2.82 -13.15 29.76
C SER A 107 -2.96 -12.35 31.04
N GLY A 108 -3.92 -11.42 31.13
CA GLY A 108 -4.04 -10.46 32.23
C GLY A 108 -2.90 -9.42 32.31
N TYR A 109 -1.85 -9.55 31.50
CA TYR A 109 -0.72 -8.63 31.40
C TYR A 109 -0.57 -8.06 29.97
N CYS A 110 0.02 -6.87 29.88
CA CYS A 110 0.37 -6.21 28.62
C CYS A 110 1.80 -6.54 28.22
N PHE A 111 2.06 -6.61 26.92
CA PHE A 111 3.36 -6.94 26.34
C PHE A 111 3.59 -6.12 25.08
N ASP A 112 4.87 -5.97 24.73
CA ASP A 112 5.25 -5.22 23.55
C ASP A 112 5.10 -6.08 22.31
N CYS A 113 4.13 -5.71 21.47
CA CYS A 113 3.92 -6.33 20.18
C CYS A 113 4.91 -5.77 19.16
N CYS A 114 6.11 -6.35 19.18
CA CYS A 114 7.17 -5.94 18.31
C CYS A 114 7.01 -6.47 16.88
N LEU A 115 7.44 -5.65 15.91
CA LEU A 115 7.39 -5.99 14.49
C LEU A 115 8.81 -6.04 13.92
N TYR A 116 9.30 -7.25 13.68
CA TYR A 116 10.66 -7.45 13.16
C TYR A 116 10.70 -8.20 11.83
N SER A 117 9.65 -8.96 11.49
CA SER A 117 9.57 -9.78 10.28
C SER A 117 8.15 -9.74 9.73
N TRP A 118 7.96 -9.15 8.55
CA TRP A 118 6.65 -8.96 7.94
C TRP A 118 6.70 -9.01 6.42
N SER A 119 5.53 -9.23 5.84
CA SER A 119 5.32 -9.14 4.40
C SER A 119 4.18 -8.17 4.09
N VAL A 120 4.33 -7.47 2.98
CA VAL A 120 3.23 -6.78 2.31
C VAL A 120 2.75 -7.68 1.18
N LEU A 121 1.46 -7.98 1.21
CA LEU A 121 0.79 -8.81 0.21
C LEU A 121 -0.29 -7.99 -0.48
N ILE A 122 -0.58 -8.37 -1.72
CA ILE A 122 -1.69 -7.82 -2.49
C ILE A 122 -2.62 -8.93 -2.95
N SER A 123 -3.88 -8.57 -3.17
CA SER A 123 -4.90 -9.47 -3.71
C SER A 123 -5.95 -8.68 -4.48
N ASP A 124 -6.57 -9.31 -5.48
CA ASP A 124 -7.75 -8.77 -6.18
C ASP A 124 -9.07 -9.39 -5.68
N ASP A 125 -9.01 -10.55 -5.01
CA ASP A 125 -10.17 -11.37 -4.62
C ASP A 125 -10.28 -11.64 -3.11
N ASN A 126 -9.32 -11.13 -2.32
CA ASN A 126 -9.17 -11.39 -0.88
C ASN A 126 -8.97 -12.87 -0.52
N LYS A 127 -8.58 -13.72 -1.48
CA LYS A 127 -8.39 -15.18 -1.31
C LYS A 127 -7.00 -15.60 -1.76
N THR A 128 -6.58 -15.18 -2.94
CA THR A 128 -5.27 -15.43 -3.51
C THR A 128 -4.37 -14.23 -3.21
N TRP A 129 -3.20 -14.51 -2.64
CA TRP A 129 -2.30 -13.47 -2.14
C TRP A 129 -0.95 -13.57 -2.81
N THR A 130 -0.48 -12.43 -3.31
CA THR A 130 0.87 -12.28 -3.87
C THR A 130 1.72 -11.46 -2.91
N GLU A 131 2.83 -12.02 -2.46
CA GLU A 131 3.83 -11.30 -1.68
C GLU A 131 4.61 -10.34 -2.58
N ILE A 132 4.61 -9.05 -2.26
CA ILE A 132 5.29 -8.00 -3.06
C ILE A 132 6.48 -7.39 -2.33
N HIS A 133 6.56 -7.59 -1.02
CA HIS A 133 7.73 -7.23 -0.24
C HIS A 133 7.77 -8.08 1.03
N LYS A 134 8.93 -8.66 1.31
CA LYS A 134 9.21 -9.44 2.52
C LYS A 134 10.48 -8.92 3.15
N ILE A 135 10.42 -8.65 4.45
CA ILE A 135 11.56 -8.08 5.16
C ILE A 135 11.65 -8.61 6.58
N LYS A 136 12.89 -8.67 7.04
CA LYS A 136 13.28 -8.83 8.44
C LYS A 136 14.21 -7.68 8.80
N ASP A 137 13.80 -6.84 9.74
CA ASP A 137 14.50 -5.61 10.11
C ASP A 137 14.50 -5.46 11.64
N ASP A 138 15.63 -5.79 12.27
CA ASP A 138 15.78 -5.74 13.73
C ASP A 138 15.63 -4.31 14.30
N SER A 139 15.85 -3.28 13.47
CA SER A 139 15.64 -1.91 13.89
C SER A 139 14.16 -1.58 14.07
N MET A 140 13.26 -2.26 13.38
CA MET A 140 11.84 -1.95 13.39
C MET A 140 11.07 -2.55 14.58
N ARG A 141 11.75 -3.25 15.49
CA ARG A 141 11.10 -4.00 16.59
C ARG A 141 10.07 -3.18 17.36
N ILE A 142 10.42 -1.99 17.85
CA ILE A 142 9.54 -1.15 18.67
C ILE A 142 9.79 0.31 18.32
N CYS A 143 8.71 1.08 18.20
CA CYS A 143 8.74 2.54 18.04
C CYS A 143 9.73 3.09 17.01
N ASN A 144 9.88 2.37 15.90
CA ASN A 144 10.66 2.84 14.77
C ASN A 144 9.78 2.96 13.54
N GLU A 145 10.24 3.80 12.62
CA GLU A 145 9.53 4.07 11.38
C GLU A 145 10.48 4.05 10.19
N LYS A 146 9.95 3.61 9.05
CA LYS A 146 10.72 3.54 7.82
C LYS A 146 9.81 3.57 6.61
N THR A 147 10.33 4.16 5.55
CA THR A 147 9.73 4.09 4.21
C THR A 147 10.47 3.06 3.39
N TYR A 148 9.72 2.20 2.71
CA TYR A 148 10.22 1.15 1.84
C TYR A 148 9.75 1.42 0.41
N ASN A 149 10.72 1.45 -0.50
CA ASN A 149 10.44 1.50 -1.93
C ASN A 149 10.32 0.07 -2.46
N LEU A 150 9.31 -0.16 -3.29
CA LEU A 150 9.10 -1.43 -3.96
C LEU A 150 9.88 -1.46 -5.28
N ASP A 151 10.10 -2.65 -5.81
CA ASP A 151 10.80 -2.88 -7.07
C ASP A 151 10.07 -2.29 -8.28
N LYS A 152 8.73 -2.19 -8.20
CA LYS A 152 7.87 -1.61 -9.21
C LYS A 152 6.59 -1.04 -8.61
N SER A 153 5.75 -0.44 -9.46
CA SER A 153 4.38 -0.11 -9.09
C SER A 153 3.52 -1.36 -9.09
N TYR A 154 2.71 -1.52 -8.06
CA TYR A 154 1.72 -2.56 -7.92
C TYR A 154 0.32 -1.97 -7.97
N GLU A 155 -0.62 -2.78 -8.45
CA GLU A 155 -2.03 -2.42 -8.53
C GLU A 155 -2.88 -3.57 -7.98
N ALA A 156 -3.74 -3.30 -7.01
CA ALA A 156 -4.58 -4.33 -6.38
C ALA A 156 -5.75 -3.76 -5.58
N LYS A 157 -6.78 -4.58 -5.36
CA LYS A 157 -7.96 -4.22 -4.55
C LYS A 157 -7.71 -4.27 -3.05
N TYR A 158 -6.87 -5.21 -2.61
CA TYR A 158 -6.53 -5.43 -1.21
C TYR A 158 -5.03 -5.32 -1.00
N VAL A 159 -4.63 -4.67 0.09
CA VAL A 159 -3.25 -4.64 0.58
C VAL A 159 -3.24 -5.18 1.99
N ARG A 160 -2.40 -6.18 2.27
CA ARG A 160 -2.27 -6.80 3.59
C ARG A 160 -0.86 -6.63 4.13
N VAL A 161 -0.75 -6.31 5.40
CA VAL A 161 0.48 -6.43 6.19
C VAL A 161 0.31 -7.64 7.10
N THR A 162 1.23 -8.60 7.03
CA THR A 162 1.20 -9.82 7.86
C THR A 162 2.54 -10.03 8.53
N GLN A 163 2.53 -10.58 9.74
CA GLN A 163 3.74 -11.00 10.43
C GLN A 163 4.18 -12.36 9.88
N ASN A 164 5.46 -12.46 9.51
CA ASN A 164 6.03 -13.72 9.02
C ASN A 164 6.57 -14.57 10.17
N GLU A 165 7.22 -13.91 11.12
CA GLU A 165 7.80 -14.56 12.30
C GLU A 165 7.51 -13.66 13.52
N ALA A 166 7.45 -14.23 14.72
CA ALA A 166 7.37 -13.48 15.98
C ALA A 166 8.77 -13.12 16.52
N CYS A 167 8.93 -11.96 17.16
CA CYS A 167 10.27 -11.58 17.65
C CYS A 167 10.84 -12.67 18.57
N PRO A 168 12.16 -12.88 18.58
CA PRO A 168 12.77 -13.89 19.43
C PRO A 168 12.33 -13.76 20.90
N GLY A 169 11.66 -14.78 21.42
CA GLY A 169 11.13 -14.83 22.79
C GLY A 169 9.71 -14.25 22.99
N TYR A 170 9.06 -13.77 21.93
CA TYR A 170 7.71 -13.19 21.98
C TYR A 170 6.70 -14.11 21.29
N LYS A 171 5.41 -13.91 21.61
CA LYS A 171 4.31 -14.53 20.86
C LYS A 171 4.02 -13.73 19.58
N PRO A 172 3.48 -14.35 18.52
CA PRO A 172 3.06 -13.59 17.35
C PRO A 172 1.98 -12.57 17.71
N CYS A 173 2.26 -11.32 17.36
CA CYS A 173 1.33 -10.20 17.41
C CYS A 173 1.95 -9.02 16.64
N ILE A 174 1.10 -8.08 16.24
CA ILE A 174 1.49 -6.87 15.51
C ILE A 174 0.97 -5.65 16.27
N SER A 175 1.82 -4.63 16.40
CA SER A 175 1.41 -3.29 16.76
C SER A 175 1.81 -2.33 15.65
N ILE A 176 0.84 -1.58 15.11
CA ILE A 176 1.07 -0.57 14.08
C ILE A 176 0.56 0.76 14.60
N ASN A 177 1.48 1.72 14.76
CA ASN A 177 1.10 3.09 15.02
C ASN A 177 0.59 3.74 13.72
N LYS A 178 1.35 3.62 12.63
CA LYS A 178 0.99 4.25 11.36
C LYS A 178 1.45 3.43 10.17
N PHE A 179 0.57 3.24 9.20
CA PHE A 179 0.83 2.62 7.93
C PHE A 179 0.28 3.54 6.83
N GLU A 180 1.07 3.73 5.79
CA GLU A 180 0.72 4.60 4.68
C GLU A 180 1.30 4.01 3.40
N ILE A 181 0.55 4.09 2.30
CA ILE A 181 1.01 3.65 0.97
C ILE A 181 1.07 4.86 0.05
N PHE A 182 2.14 4.99 -0.72
CA PHE A 182 2.35 6.16 -1.58
C PHE A 182 2.04 5.83 -3.03
N GLY A 183 1.10 6.59 -3.59
CA GLY A 183 0.54 6.36 -4.90
C GLY A 183 -0.82 7.03 -5.02
N ASP A 184 -1.69 6.41 -5.80
CA ASP A 184 -3.03 6.88 -6.09
C ASP A 184 -4.05 5.75 -6.00
N VAL A 185 -5.32 6.14 -5.94
CA VAL A 185 -6.45 5.21 -5.94
C VAL A 185 -7.18 5.37 -7.26
N ILE A 186 -7.34 4.27 -7.99
CA ILE A 186 -7.99 4.22 -9.29
C ILE A 186 -9.38 3.59 -9.17
N ASP A 187 -10.31 4.02 -10.02
CA ASP A 187 -11.66 3.46 -10.03
C ASP A 187 -11.69 2.10 -10.74
N ASP A 188 -12.40 1.13 -10.15
CA ASP A 188 -12.49 -0.25 -10.66
C ASP A 188 -13.08 -0.29 -12.09
N ASN A 189 -13.92 0.69 -12.43
CA ASN A 189 -14.59 0.80 -13.72
C ASN A 189 -13.66 1.22 -14.88
N MET A 190 -12.49 1.80 -14.60
CA MET A 190 -11.58 2.26 -15.67
C MET A 190 -10.73 1.13 -16.27
N ARG A 191 -10.66 -0.04 -15.63
CA ARG A 191 -9.96 -1.22 -16.19
C ARG A 191 -10.65 -1.79 -17.43
N GLN A 192 -11.91 -1.44 -17.68
CA GLN A 192 -12.68 -1.96 -18.82
C GLN A 192 -12.56 -1.13 -20.10
N GLU A 193 -12.03 0.10 -20.05
CA GLU A 193 -11.97 0.99 -21.22
C GLU A 193 -10.59 1.07 -21.88
N GLU A 194 -9.52 0.58 -21.23
CA GLU A 194 -8.16 0.61 -21.80
C GLU A 194 -7.76 -0.66 -22.57
N ASP A 195 -8.53 -1.76 -22.48
CA ASP A 195 -8.24 -3.00 -23.22
C ASP A 195 -8.90 -3.05 -24.63
N ASP A 196 -9.87 -2.16 -24.90
CA ASP A 196 -10.54 -2.04 -26.20
C ASP A 196 -9.80 -1.11 -27.20
N ASN A 197 -8.64 -0.56 -26.81
CA ASN A 197 -7.82 0.31 -27.66
C ASN A 197 -6.45 -0.31 -28.01
N PHE A 198 -6.30 -1.63 -27.90
CA PHE A 198 -5.23 -2.35 -28.60
C PHE A 198 -5.55 -2.38 -30.10
N VAL A 199 -5.14 -1.32 -30.80
CA VAL A 199 -5.05 -1.33 -32.26
C VAL A 199 -3.97 -2.34 -32.62
N SER A 200 -4.35 -3.60 -32.83
CA SER A 200 -3.47 -4.54 -33.53
C SER A 200 -3.21 -3.92 -34.90
N PHE A 201 -1.99 -3.45 -35.13
CA PHE A 201 -1.52 -3.18 -36.47
C PHE A 201 -1.73 -4.47 -37.26
N HIS A 202 -2.68 -4.44 -38.18
CA HIS A 202 -2.89 -5.50 -39.15
C HIS A 202 -1.55 -5.71 -39.87
N ASP A 203 -1.07 -6.95 -39.84
CA ASP A 203 -0.12 -7.45 -40.83
C ASP A 203 -0.76 -7.28 -42.22
N VAL A 204 -0.43 -6.19 -42.91
CA VAL A 204 -0.59 -6.04 -44.36
C VAL A 204 0.78 -5.70 -44.94
N TYR A 205 1.69 -6.66 -44.81
CA TYR A 205 2.86 -6.76 -45.67
C TYR A 205 2.77 -8.05 -46.48
N GLU A 206 1.79 -8.13 -47.39
CA GLU A 206 1.87 -9.00 -48.55
C GLU A 206 1.39 -8.24 -49.80
N ASP A 207 2.33 -8.09 -50.73
CA ASP A 207 2.20 -7.82 -52.16
C ASP A 207 1.49 -6.55 -52.66
N VAL A 208 2.29 -5.50 -52.86
CA VAL A 208 2.00 -4.51 -53.91
C VAL A 208 3.18 -4.44 -54.89
N SER A 209 3.00 -5.07 -56.04
CA SER A 209 3.76 -4.76 -57.26
C SER A 209 2.80 -4.72 -58.43
N ILE A 210 2.36 -3.51 -58.80
CA ILE A 210 1.79 -3.27 -60.13
C ILE A 210 2.49 -2.06 -60.74
N ILE A 211 3.23 -2.42 -61.78
CA ILE A 211 4.04 -1.62 -62.68
C ILE A 211 3.20 -0.54 -63.37
N GLY A 212 3.85 0.60 -63.66
CA GLY A 212 3.24 1.80 -64.20
C GLY A 212 2.86 1.75 -65.69
N HIS A 213 1.93 2.65 -66.02
CA HIS A 213 1.68 3.12 -67.38
C HIS A 213 1.50 4.65 -67.31
N ILE A 214 2.49 5.38 -67.85
CA ILE A 214 2.32 6.77 -68.28
C ILE A 214 1.84 6.72 -69.74
N SER A 215 0.72 7.37 -70.04
CA SER A 215 0.47 7.89 -71.39
C SER A 215 -0.31 9.21 -71.34
N LYS A 216 -0.07 10.03 -72.36
CA LYS A 216 -0.22 11.48 -72.45
C LYS A 216 -1.64 11.97 -72.83
N ASN A 217 -1.84 13.26 -72.54
CA ASN A 217 -2.41 14.32 -73.39
C ASN A 217 -3.93 14.64 -73.42
N SER A 218 -4.20 15.88 -72.97
CA SER A 218 -4.96 16.99 -73.62
C SER A 218 -6.46 16.87 -73.91
N ASN A 219 -7.31 17.63 -73.18
CA ASN A 219 -7.79 18.99 -73.53
C ASN A 219 -8.96 19.43 -72.62
N PRO A 220 -9.09 20.74 -72.27
CA PRO A 220 -10.29 21.26 -71.61
C PRO A 220 -11.34 21.69 -72.66
N LYS A 221 -12.62 21.52 -72.34
CA LYS A 221 -13.71 22.24 -73.01
C LYS A 221 -14.67 22.86 -72.00
N TYR A 222 -14.87 24.15 -72.21
CA TYR A 222 -15.90 25.00 -71.65
C TYR A 222 -17.32 24.48 -71.94
N ASN A 223 -18.23 24.69 -70.98
CA ASN A 223 -19.52 25.35 -71.19
C ASN A 223 -19.93 26.02 -69.88
#